data_AF-A0A2N5FKN4-F1
#
_entry.id   AF-A0A2N5FKN4-F1
#
_cell.length_a   1.000
_cell.length_b   1.000
_cell.length_c   1.000
_cell.angle_alpha   90.00
_cell.angle_beta   90.00
_cell.angle_gamma   90.00
#
_symmetry.space_group_name_H-M   'P 1'
#
loop_
_entity.id
_entity.type
_entity.pdbx_description
1 polymer ?
#
loop_
_entity_poly.entity_id
_entity_poly.type
_entity_poly.pdbx_seq_one_letter_code
_entity_poly.pdbx_strand_id
1 'polypeptide(L)'
;MKTAFESSENYKLYFFQKDLEDWAYHPENTFYNAYLTEKSLVFKFSEYEVTAGAAGMPEIEIPLEKAQHLLKDEWKKELAQESARPEEENQPEENNDSKENQK
;
A
#
# COMPACT_ATOMS: atom_id res chain seq x y z
N MET A 1 10.93 -0.63 -5.60
CA MET A 1 11.15 -0.60 -4.13
C MET A 1 12.28 0.33 -3.73
N LYS A 2 13.50 0.18 -4.25
CA LYS A 2 14.65 1.07 -3.92
C LYS A 2 14.29 2.57 -3.90
N THR A 3 13.71 3.09 -4.98
CA THR A 3 13.33 4.51 -5.06
C THR A 3 12.37 4.95 -3.96
N ALA A 4 11.48 4.08 -3.50
CA ALA A 4 10.52 4.41 -2.43
C ALA A 4 11.21 4.62 -1.07
N PHE A 5 12.25 3.83 -0.78
CA PHE A 5 13.09 4.05 0.40
C PHE A 5 13.95 5.30 0.27
N GLU A 6 14.54 5.54 -0.91
CA GLU A 6 15.41 6.71 -1.16
C GLU A 6 14.64 8.04 -1.18
N SER A 7 13.35 8.01 -1.52
CA SER A 7 12.48 9.19 -1.49
C SER A 7 11.75 9.39 -0.16
N SER A 8 11.77 8.40 0.75
CA SER A 8 11.08 8.48 2.03
C SER A 8 11.86 9.32 3.03
N GLU A 9 11.23 10.37 3.57
CA GLU A 9 11.81 11.17 4.65
C GLU A 9 12.11 10.34 5.90
N ASN A 10 11.30 9.30 6.16
CA ASN A 10 11.39 8.46 7.34
C ASN A 10 12.47 7.38 7.22
N TYR A 11 12.72 6.86 6.02
CA TYR A 11 13.55 5.66 5.85
C TYR A 11 14.89 5.92 5.17
N LYS A 12 15.01 6.99 4.38
CA LYS A 12 16.20 7.24 3.54
C LYS A 12 17.51 7.21 4.31
N LEU A 13 17.56 7.80 5.51
CA LEU A 13 18.77 7.88 6.33
C LEU A 13 19.17 6.54 6.96
N TYR A 14 18.24 5.59 7.03
CA TYR A 14 18.40 4.30 7.69
C TYR A 14 18.41 3.13 6.70
N PHE A 15 18.21 3.39 5.41
CA PHE A 15 17.98 2.38 4.39
C PHE A 15 19.26 1.62 4.01
N PHE A 16 19.18 0.29 4.02
CA PHE A 16 20.25 -0.60 3.61
C PHE A 16 19.94 -1.17 2.23
N GLN A 17 20.49 -0.55 1.18
CA GLN A 17 20.21 -0.98 -0.19
C GLN A 17 20.58 -2.45 -0.43
N LYS A 18 21.73 -2.89 0.10
CA LYS A 18 22.19 -4.27 -0.08
C LYS A 18 21.22 -5.27 0.54
N ASP A 19 20.71 -4.98 1.73
CA ASP A 19 19.81 -5.89 2.43
C ASP A 19 18.45 -5.99 1.70
N LEU A 20 17.97 -4.90 1.08
CA LEU A 20 16.79 -4.95 0.21
C LEU A 20 17.03 -5.83 -1.03
N GLU A 21 18.21 -5.73 -1.65
CA GLU A 21 18.57 -6.56 -2.81
C GLU A 21 18.69 -8.03 -2.42
N ASP A 22 19.40 -8.32 -1.33
CA ASP A 22 19.58 -9.66 -0.78
C ASP A 22 18.21 -10.27 -0.43
N TRP A 23 17.33 -9.51 0.22
CA TRP A 23 15.95 -9.92 0.48
C TRP A 23 15.19 -10.21 -0.83
N ALA A 24 15.17 -9.27 -1.78
CA ALA A 24 14.36 -9.38 -3.00
C ALA A 24 14.76 -10.56 -3.90
N TYR A 25 16.04 -10.93 -3.90
CA TYR A 25 16.58 -12.01 -4.72
C TYR A 25 16.86 -13.30 -3.94
N HIS A 26 16.52 -13.35 -2.65
CA HIS A 26 16.70 -14.57 -1.86
C HIS A 26 15.87 -15.71 -2.47
N PRO A 27 16.46 -16.89 -2.74
CA PRO A 27 15.77 -17.98 -3.44
C PRO A 27 14.57 -18.54 -2.66
N GLU A 28 14.56 -18.39 -1.34
CA GLU A 28 13.46 -18.80 -0.46
C GLU A 28 12.54 -17.64 -0.08
N ASN A 29 12.67 -16.46 -0.69
CA ASN A 29 11.76 -15.36 -0.39
C ASN A 29 10.35 -15.68 -0.90
N THR A 30 9.42 -15.80 0.04
CA THR A 30 8.00 -16.06 -0.23
C THR A 30 7.16 -14.79 -0.24
N PHE A 31 7.76 -13.64 0.05
CA PHE A 31 7.06 -12.37 0.24
C PHE A 31 5.91 -12.47 1.26
N TYR A 32 6.09 -13.26 2.32
CA TYR A 32 5.02 -13.60 3.28
C TYR A 32 4.41 -12.38 4.01
N ASN A 33 5.16 -11.28 4.13
CA ASN A 33 4.70 -10.00 4.67
C ASN A 33 4.28 -8.99 3.60
N ALA A 34 4.00 -9.45 2.38
CA ALA A 34 3.43 -8.64 1.32
C ALA A 34 1.92 -8.88 1.24
N TYR A 35 1.16 -7.81 1.02
CA TYR A 35 -0.30 -7.88 0.85
C TYR A 35 -0.78 -6.86 -0.17
N LEU A 36 -1.97 -7.11 -0.71
CA LEU A 36 -2.64 -6.22 -1.64
C LEU A 36 -3.64 -5.35 -0.87
N THR A 37 -3.68 -4.07 -1.24
CA THR A 37 -4.78 -3.16 -0.97
C THR A 37 -5.53 -2.90 -2.28
N GLU A 38 -6.60 -2.13 -2.24
CA GLU A 38 -7.34 -1.74 -3.46
C GLU A 38 -6.45 -1.03 -4.49
N LYS A 39 -5.44 -0.28 -4.04
CA LYS A 39 -4.63 0.61 -4.89
C LYS A 39 -3.15 0.22 -4.97
N SER A 40 -2.64 -0.55 -4.01
CA SER A 40 -1.20 -0.78 -3.84
C SER A 40 -0.86 -2.21 -3.45
N LEU A 41 0.29 -2.68 -3.92
CA LEU A 41 1.01 -3.81 -3.32
C LEU A 41 1.90 -3.27 -2.20
N VAL A 42 1.69 -3.77 -0.99
CA VAL A 42 2.37 -3.30 0.22
C VAL A 42 3.37 -4.34 0.68
N PHE A 43 4.58 -3.91 0.98
CA PHE A 43 5.64 -4.73 1.55
C PHE A 43 5.97 -4.24 2.94
N LYS A 44 5.77 -5.10 3.93
CA LYS A 44 6.14 -4.83 5.31
C LYS A 44 7.40 -5.61 5.68
N PHE A 45 8.36 -4.91 6.26
CA PHE A 45 9.61 -5.49 6.70
C PHE A 45 9.71 -5.46 8.22
N SER A 46 10.40 -6.44 8.77
CA SER A 46 10.75 -6.51 10.19
C SER A 46 11.83 -5.47 10.53
N GLU A 47 11.99 -5.19 11.82
CA GLU A 47 13.12 -4.37 12.29
C GLU A 47 14.45 -4.98 11.82
N TYR A 48 15.39 -4.14 11.41
CA TYR A 48 16.72 -4.53 10.89
C TYR A 48 16.73 -5.33 9.59
N GLU A 49 15.59 -5.59 8.95
CA GLU A 49 15.56 -6.36 7.70
C GLU A 49 16.08 -5.53 6.51
N VAL A 50 15.65 -4.28 6.39
CA VAL A 50 16.08 -3.37 5.28
C VAL A 50 16.39 -1.95 5.74
N THR A 51 16.19 -1.66 7.03
CA THR A 51 16.48 -0.37 7.64
C THR A 51 17.06 -0.55 9.04
N ALA A 52 17.84 0.42 9.52
CA ALA A 52 18.28 0.44 10.92
C ALA A 52 17.08 0.42 11.90
N GLY A 53 17.25 -0.16 13.09
CA GLY A 53 16.16 -0.32 14.07
C GLY A 53 15.48 0.98 14.51
N ALA A 54 16.15 2.14 14.39
CA ALA A 54 15.53 3.44 14.64
C ALA A 54 14.37 3.78 13.68
N ALA A 55 14.32 3.13 12.51
CA ALA A 55 13.24 3.25 11.53
C ALA A 55 12.07 2.27 11.78
N GLY A 56 12.16 1.41 12.80
CA GLY A 56 11.13 0.44 13.16
C GLY A 56 10.94 -0.65 12.10
N MET A 57 9.67 -1.00 11.85
CA MET A 57 9.23 -1.96 10.83
C MET A 57 8.73 -1.20 9.61
N PRO A 58 9.57 -0.98 8.57
CA PRO A 58 9.18 -0.12 7.47
C PRO A 58 8.11 -0.79 6.61
N GLU A 59 7.23 0.03 6.07
CA GLU A 59 6.16 -0.37 5.16
C GLU A 59 6.26 0.47 3.88
N ILE A 60 6.32 -0.20 2.73
CA ILE A 60 6.43 0.43 1.42
C ILE A 60 5.26 0.03 0.55
N GLU A 61 4.57 1.05 0.04
CA GLU A 61 3.47 0.88 -0.90
C GLU A 61 3.94 1.10 -2.34
N ILE A 62 3.63 0.15 -3.21
CA ILE A 62 3.82 0.28 -4.65
C ILE A 62 2.44 0.35 -5.30
N PRO A 63 2.09 1.50 -5.91
CA PRO A 63 0.83 1.64 -6.63
C PRO A 63 0.71 0.56 -7.70
N LEU A 64 -0.45 -0.08 -7.78
CA LEU A 64 -0.69 -1.19 -8.70
C LEU A 64 -0.55 -0.76 -10.15
N GLU A 65 -0.82 0.51 -10.48
CA GLU A 65 -0.61 1.10 -11.80
C GLU A 65 0.84 0.95 -12.26
N LYS A 66 1.81 1.05 -11.34
CA LYS A 66 3.24 0.87 -11.64
C LYS A 66 3.61 -0.62 -11.77
N ALA A 67 2.84 -1.50 -11.14
CA ALA A 67 3.06 -2.95 -11.13
C ALA A 67 2.22 -3.71 -12.18
N GLN A 68 1.32 -3.05 -12.92
CA GLN A 68 0.42 -3.71 -13.88
C GLN A 68 1.15 -4.61 -14.87
N HIS A 69 2.35 -4.22 -15.32
CA HIS A 69 3.15 -5.01 -16.26
C HIS A 69 3.62 -6.36 -15.69
N LEU A 70 3.65 -6.52 -14.37
CA LEU A 70 4.00 -7.76 -13.68
C LEU A 70 2.79 -8.66 -13.42
N LEU A 71 1.58 -8.12 -13.52
CA LEU A 71 0.35 -8.85 -13.28
C LEU A 71 -0.04 -9.66 -14.52
N LYS A 72 -0.63 -10.84 -14.28
CA LYS A 72 -1.29 -11.61 -15.35
C LYS A 72 -2.49 -10.83 -15.88
N ASP A 73 -2.83 -11.04 -17.15
CA ASP A 73 -3.89 -10.28 -17.82
C ASP A 73 -5.28 -10.44 -17.17
N GLU A 74 -5.53 -11.57 -16.54
CA GLU A 74 -6.74 -11.83 -15.76
C GLU A 74 -6.89 -10.81 -14.62
N TRP A 75 -5.81 -10.53 -13.89
CA TRP A 75 -5.81 -9.59 -12.76
C TRP A 75 -5.86 -8.12 -13.22
N LYS A 76 -5.32 -7.82 -14.40
CA LYS A 76 -5.40 -6.46 -14.98
C LYS A 76 -6.85 -6.04 -15.24
N LYS A 77 -7.71 -6.98 -15.65
CA LYS A 77 -9.13 -6.71 -15.96
C LYS A 77 -9.92 -6.39 -14.69
N GLU A 78 -9.69 -7.11 -13.62
CA GLU A 78 -10.35 -6.89 -12.32
C GLU A 78 -9.99 -5.51 -11.74
N LEU A 79 -8.71 -5.12 -11.78
CA LEU A 79 -8.26 -3.80 -11.31
C LEU A 79 -8.81 -2.64 -12.16
N ALA A 80 -9.01 -2.86 -13.46
CA ALA A 80 -9.59 -1.86 -14.36
C ALA A 80 -11.09 -1.66 -14.14
N GLN A 81 -11.80 -2.65 -13.57
CA GLN A 81 -13.24 -2.56 -13.29
C GLN A 81 -13.51 -1.79 -11.99
N GLU A 82 -12.68 -1.93 -10.96
CA GLU A 82 -12.83 -1.20 -9.69
C GLU A 82 -12.61 0.30 -9.86
N SER A 83 -11.61 0.70 -10.66
CA SER A 83 -11.34 2.12 -10.96
C SER A 83 -12.40 2.82 -11.81
N ALA A 84 -13.36 2.07 -12.37
CA ALA A 84 -14.48 2.59 -13.15
C ALA A 84 -15.78 2.72 -12.32
N ARG A 85 -15.79 2.28 -11.06
CA ARG A 85 -16.91 2.56 -10.15
C ARG A 85 -16.83 4.01 -9.70
N PRO A 86 -17.90 4.82 -9.86
CA PRO A 86 -17.99 6.11 -9.20
C PRO A 86 -17.86 5.86 -7.70
N GLU A 87 -16.95 6.57 -7.04
CA GLU A 87 -16.96 6.69 -5.57
C GLU A 87 -18.39 7.11 -5.19
N GLU A 88 -19.10 6.26 -4.43
CA GLU A 88 -20.41 6.64 -3.91
C GLU A 88 -20.22 7.92 -3.09
N GLU A 89 -20.76 9.01 -3.61
CA GLU A 89 -20.89 10.32 -2.98
C GLU A 89 -21.40 10.11 -1.54
N ASN A 90 -20.54 10.31 -0.55
CA ASN A 90 -20.97 10.52 0.83
C ASN A 90 -21.82 11.80 0.84
N GLN A 91 -23.13 11.66 0.67
CA GLN A 91 -24.07 12.75 0.90
C GLN A 91 -24.02 13.11 2.39
N PRO A 92 -23.90 14.40 2.75
CA PRO A 92 -24.04 14.82 4.13
C PRO A 92 -25.52 14.64 4.54
N GLU A 93 -25.78 13.81 5.55
CA GLU A 93 -27.09 13.74 6.20
C GLU A 93 -27.39 15.09 6.88
N GLU A 94 -28.08 15.96 6.15
CA GLU A 94 -28.70 17.18 6.66
C GLU A 94 -30.02 16.80 7.35
N ASN A 95 -29.98 16.39 8.61
CA ASN A 95 -31.18 16.27 9.44
C ASN A 95 -31.40 17.58 10.22
N ASN A 96 -32.08 18.52 9.56
CA ASN A 96 -32.67 19.68 10.21
C ASN A 96 -33.94 19.29 10.98
N ASP A 97 -33.97 19.74 12.23
CA ASP A 97 -35.07 19.79 13.18
C ASP A 97 -36.39 20.29 12.56
N SER A 98 -37.51 19.58 12.81
CA SER A 98 -38.84 20.20 12.95
C SER A 98 -39.85 19.26 13.61
N LYS A 99 -40.09 19.51 14.90
CA LYS A 99 -41.37 19.47 15.66
C LYS A 99 -42.49 18.52 15.20
N GLU A 100 -42.89 17.62 16.11
CA GLU A 100 -44.32 17.28 16.27
C GLU A 100 -44.68 17.10 17.76
N ASN A 101 -45.47 18.05 18.27
CA ASN A 101 -46.28 17.90 19.47
C ASN A 101 -47.40 16.89 19.19
N GLN A 102 -47.57 15.88 20.06
CA GLN A 102 -48.87 15.49 20.66
C GLN A 102 -48.71 14.17 21.44
N LYS A 103 -48.81 14.21 22.77
CA LYS A 103 -49.98 13.71 23.50
C LYS A 103 -49.95 14.11 24.97
#